data_AF-A0A1G8T9N5-F1
#
_entry.id   AF-A0A1G8T9N5-F1
#
_cell.length_a   1.000
_cell.length_b   1.000
_cell.length_c   1.000
_cell.angle_alpha   90.00
_cell.angle_beta   90.00
_cell.angle_gamma   90.00
#
_symmetry.space_group_name_H-M   'P 1'
#
loop_
_entity.id
_entity.type
_entity.pdbx_description
1 polymer ?
#
loop_
_entity_poly.entity_id
_entity_poly.type
_entity_poly.pdbx_seq_one_letter_code
_entity_poly.pdbx_strand_id
1 'polypeptide(L)' 'MTKSSPFKYFKTSPEIIRLAVMLYVRFPLSLRNVEDLLHERGIDVSHETIRFWWNRFGPMFASEIRRRRVQQLRA' A
#
# COMPACT_ATOMS: atom_id res chain seq x y z
N MET A 1 15.39 -20.35 -4.15
CA MET A 1 13.94 -20.10 -4.27
C MET A 1 13.73 -18.68 -4.76
N THR A 2 13.39 -18.51 -6.03
CA THR A 2 13.04 -17.20 -6.61
C THR A 2 11.84 -16.65 -5.85
N LYS A 3 12.05 -15.63 -5.00
CA LYS A 3 10.96 -14.98 -4.27
C LYS A 3 9.97 -14.45 -5.31
N SER A 4 8.83 -15.11 -5.46
CA SER A 4 7.77 -14.64 -6.34
C SER A 4 7.37 -13.25 -5.86
N SER A 5 7.56 -12.24 -6.71
CA SER A 5 7.22 -10.86 -6.35
C SER A 5 5.73 -10.81 -6.02
N PRO A 6 5.31 -10.29 -4.85
CA PRO A 6 3.91 -10.25 -4.46
C PRO A 6 3.05 -9.35 -5.37
N PHE A 7 3.71 -8.56 -6.22
CA PHE A 7 3.14 -7.70 -7.25
C PHE A 7 3.13 -8.33 -8.65
N LYS A 8 3.57 -9.59 -8.80
CA LYS A 8 3.51 -10.30 -10.07
C LYS A 8 2.03 -10.34 -10.51
N TYR A 9 1.77 -9.98 -11.77
CA TYR A 9 0.43 -9.84 -12.39
C TYR A 9 -0.33 -8.53 -12.17
N PHE A 10 0.20 -7.57 -11.42
CA PHE A 10 -0.40 -6.23 -11.36
C PHE A 10 0.08 -5.38 -12.54
N LYS A 11 -0.87 -4.79 -13.29
CA LYS A 11 -0.56 -3.77 -14.32
C LYS A 11 -0.15 -2.45 -13.68
N THR A 12 -0.59 -2.20 -12.44
CA THR A 12 -0.26 -1.02 -11.66
C THR A 12 1.14 -1.17 -11.05
N SER A 13 1.94 -0.09 -11.11
CA SER A 13 3.26 -0.10 -10.49
C SER A 13 3.19 -0.43 -8.99
N PRO A 14 4.09 -1.27 -8.47
CA PRO A 14 4.10 -1.67 -7.06
C PRO A 14 4.28 -0.48 -6.12
N GLU A 15 4.87 0.62 -6.60
CA GLU A 15 5.02 1.89 -5.88
C GLU A 15 3.68 2.58 -5.63
N ILE A 16 2.76 2.53 -6.59
CA ILE A 16 1.40 3.08 -6.47
C ILE A 16 0.61 2.28 -5.44
N ILE A 17 0.69 0.94 -5.51
CA ILE A 17 0.03 0.03 -4.57
C ILE A 17 0.55 0.30 -3.14
N ARG A 18 1.87 0.45 -2.99
CA ARG A 18 2.51 0.83 -1.72
C ARG A 18 2.00 2.17 -1.22
N LEU A 19 1.98 3.20 -2.06
CA LEU A 19 1.54 4.54 -1.71
C LEU A 19 0.08 4.52 -1.22
N ALA A 20 -0.82 3.90 -1.97
CA ALA A 20 -2.23 3.81 -1.63
C ALA A 20 -2.46 3.12 -0.27
N VAL A 21 -1.80 1.97 -0.06
CA VAL A 21 -1.94 1.22 1.19
C VAL A 21 -1.29 1.98 2.36
N MET A 22 -0.15 2.62 2.16
CA MET A 22 0.53 3.41 3.20
C MET A 22 -0.28 4.66 3.58
N LEU A 23 -0.91 5.34 2.63
CA LEU A 23 -1.79 6.49 2.90
C LEU A 23 -2.96 6.07 3.79
N TYR A 24 -3.57 4.92 3.49
CA TYR A 24 -4.67 4.37 4.28
C TYR A 24 -4.24 3.92 5.69
N VAL A 25 -3.04 3.34 5.84
CA VAL A 25 -2.53 2.86 7.14
C VAL A 25 -2.02 3.98 8.03
N ARG A 26 -1.36 4.97 7.43
CA ARG A 26 -0.59 5.99 8.16
C ARG A 26 -1.42 7.20 8.54
N PHE A 27 -2.48 7.50 7.78
CA PHE A 27 -3.36 8.63 8.01
C PHE A 27 -4.80 8.14 8.18
N PRO A 28 -5.63 8.81 9.01
CA PRO A 28 -7.04 8.48 9.19
C PRO A 28 -7.86 8.95 7.97
N LEU A 29 -7.50 8.49 6.77
CA LEU A 29 -8.16 8.84 5.51
C LEU A 29 -9.23 7.81 5.15
N SER A 30 -10.35 8.29 4.65
CA SER A 30 -11.35 7.44 4.00
C SER A 30 -10.81 6.92 2.66
N LEU A 31 -11.26 5.75 2.22
CA LEU A 31 -10.82 5.18 0.93
C LEU A 31 -11.09 6.12 -0.26
N ARG A 32 -12.18 6.90 -0.21
CA ARG A 32 -12.50 7.93 -1.21
C ARG A 32 -11.49 9.09 -1.21
N ASN A 33 -10.99 9.49 -0.05
CA ASN A 33 -9.96 10.53 0.03
C ASN A 33 -8.62 10.01 -0.55
N VAL A 34 -8.33 8.72 -0.39
CA VAL A 34 -7.13 8.11 -1.00
C VAL A 34 -7.29 8.00 -2.52
N GLU A 35 -8.48 7.65 -3.01
CA GLU A 35 -8.84 7.69 -4.44
C GLU A 35 -8.62 9.10 -5.01
N ASP A 36 -9.16 10.14 -4.36
CA ASP A 36 -9.00 11.53 -4.79
C ASP A 36 -7.53 11.98 -4.84
N LEU A 37 -6.73 11.66 -3.80
CA LEU A 37 -5.29 11.96 -3.75
C LEU A 37 -4.45 11.21 -4.80
N LEU A 38 -4.92 10.04 -5.26
CA LEU A 38 -4.29 9.33 -6.37
C LEU A 38 -4.73 9.94 -7.70
N HIS A 39 -5.99 10.35 -7.79
CA HIS A 39 -6.54 10.99 -8.98
C HIS A 39 -5.87 12.35 -9.25
N GLU A 40 -5.60 13.16 -8.22
CA GLU A 40 -4.80 14.39 -8.32
C GLU A 40 -3.39 14.15 -8.87
N ARG A 41 -2.84 12.94 -8.69
CA ARG A 41 -1.55 12.53 -9.26
C ARG A 41 -1.66 11.92 -10.66
N GLY A 42 -2.83 11.98 -11.29
CA GLY A 42 -3.11 11.39 -12.60
C GLY A 42 -3.26 9.86 -12.56
N ILE A 43 -3.51 9.28 -11.39
CA ILE A 43 -3.68 7.84 -11.21
C ILE A 43 -5.17 7.56 -11.02
N ASP A 44 -5.82 7.06 -12.07
CA ASP A 44 -7.22 6.63 -12.02
C ASP A 44 -7.33 5.25 -11.36
N VAL A 45 -7.72 5.22 -10.09
CA VAL A 45 -7.89 3.99 -9.30
C VAL A 45 -9.09 4.14 -8.38
N SER A 46 -10.07 3.26 -8.53
CA SER A 46 -11.25 3.26 -7.66
C SER A 46 -10.93 2.82 -6.23
N HIS A 47 -11.67 3.35 -5.25
CA HIS A 47 -11.57 3.05 -3.83
C HIS A 47 -11.76 1.56 -3.50
N GLU A 48 -12.50 0.83 -4.34
CA GLU A 48 -12.63 -0.64 -4.26
C GLU A 48 -11.31 -1.35 -4.54
N THR A 49 -10.53 -0.85 -5.49
CA THR A 49 -9.18 -1.36 -5.80
C THR A 49 -8.24 -1.10 -4.63
N ILE A 50 -8.33 0.08 -4.00
CA ILE A 50 -7.57 0.40 -2.79
C ILE A 50 -7.95 -0.55 -1.65
N ARG A 51 -9.24 -0.83 -1.47
CA ARG A 51 -9.73 -1.80 -0.49
C ARG A 51 -9.20 -3.21 -0.77
N PHE A 52 -9.14 -3.63 -2.02
CA PHE A 52 -8.58 -4.93 -2.42
C PHE A 52 -7.09 -5.01 -2.08
N TRP A 53 -6.32 -3.96 -2.41
CA TRP A 53 -4.90 -3.89 -2.07
C TRP A 53 -4.66 -3.91 -0.57
N TRP A 54 -5.47 -3.19 0.21
CA TRP A 54 -5.42 -3.25 1.67
C TRP A 54 -5.64 -4.67 2.19
N ASN A 55 -6.69 -5.37 1.74
CA ASN A 55 -6.97 -6.72 2.20
C ASN A 55 -5.85 -7.70 1.83
N ARG A 56 -5.24 -7.53 0.65
CA ARG A 56 -4.19 -8.44 0.15
C ARG A 56 -2.82 -8.16 0.76
N PHE A 57 -2.44 -6.89 0.89
CA PHE A 57 -1.08 -6.48 1.25
C PHE A 57 -0.98 -5.86 2.65
N GLY A 58 -2.08 -5.52 3.30
CA GLY A 58 -2.13 -4.98 4.67
C GLY A 58 -1.25 -5.75 5.67
N PRO A 59 -1.35 -7.09 5.80
CA PRO A 59 -0.51 -7.84 6.74
C PRO A 59 0.98 -7.81 6.37
N MET A 60 1.30 -7.75 5.08
CA MET A 60 2.69 -7.65 4.61
C MET A 60 3.29 -6.28 4.97
N PHE A 61 2.56 -5.19 4.72
CA PHE A 61 3.00 -3.83 5.06
C PHE A 61 3.05 -3.58 6.57
N ALA A 62 2.06 -4.05 7.33
CA ALA A 62 2.08 -3.95 8.78
C ALA A 62 3.30 -4.66 9.38
N SER A 63 3.63 -5.84 8.86
CA SER A 63 4.82 -6.60 9.27
C SER A 63 6.11 -5.88 8.91
N GLU A 64 6.19 -5.25 7.73
CA GLU A 64 7.33 -4.45 7.31
C GLU A 64 7.52 -3.21 8.20
N ILE A 65 6.45 -2.46 8.47
CA ILE A 65 6.46 -1.28 9.36
C ILE A 65 6.93 -1.69 10.76
N ARG A 66 6.38 -2.77 11.31
CA ARG A 66 6.79 -3.30 12.62
C ARG A 66 8.27 -3.67 12.63
N ARG A 67 8.76 -4.34 11.58
CA ARG A 67 10.17 -4.72 11.47
C ARG A 67 11.09 -3.50 11.41
N ARG A 68 10.76 -2.50 10.61
CA ARG A 68 11.51 -1.23 10.53
C ARG A 68 11.53 -0.53 11.89
N ARG A 69 10.40 -0.47 12.60
CA ARG A 69 10.32 0.14 13.95
C ARG A 69 11.23 -0.58 14.95
N VAL A 70 11.23 -1.91 14.96
CA VAL A 70 12.11 -2.70 15.85
C VAL A 70 13.58 -2.52 15.50
N GLN A 71 13.93 -2.40 14.21
CA GLN A 71 15.31 -2.11 13.79
C GLN A 71 15.77 -0.72 14.25
N GLN A 72 14.91 0.30 14.14
CA GLN A 72 15.19 1.66 14.59
C GLN A 72 15.39 1.75 16.11
N LEU A 73 14.73 0.89 16.90
CA LEU A 73 14.91 0.84 18.36
C LEU A 73 16.16 0.06 18.81
N ARG A 74 16.78 -0.70 17.90
CA ARG A 74 17.97 -1.52 18.15
C ARG A 74 19.26 -0.87 17.65
N ALA A 75 19.15 0.22 16.89
CA ALA A 75 20.26 1.08 16.48
C ALA A 75 20.47 2.16 17.53
#